data_AF-A0A848Z9R8-F1
#
_entry.id   AF-A0A848Z9R8-F1
#
_cell.length_a   1.000
_cell.length_b   1.000
_cell.length_c   1.000
_cell.angle_alpha   90.00
_cell.angle_beta   90.00
_cell.angle_gamma   90.00
#
_symmetry.space_group_name_H-M   'P 1'
#
loop_
_entity.id
_entity.type
_entity.pdbx_description
1 polymer ?
#
loop_
_entity_poly.entity_id
_entity_poly.type
_entity_poly.pdbx_seq_one_letter_code
_entity_poly.pdbx_strand_id
1 'polypeptide(L)' 'MAGTDTADCRGISSPSSLVFQVQSLLQSLGYNPGAVDGQIGPRTRIAISNFQRDYSLPQTGQATQDLLQVLQNVY' A
#
# COMPACT_ATOMS: atom_id res chain seq x y z
N MET A 1 39.41 12.78 -4.94
CA MET A 1 39.04 12.13 -3.67
C MET A 1 37.52 12.06 -3.63
N ALA A 2 36.97 10.86 -3.43
CA ALA A 2 35.56 10.50 -3.60
C ALA A 2 34.71 10.94 -2.39
N GLY A 3 33.41 11.21 -2.61
CA GLY A 3 32.48 11.48 -1.51
C GLY A 3 31.14 12.14 -1.83
N THR A 4 30.57 11.98 -3.03
CA THR A 4 29.11 12.17 -3.18
C THR A 4 28.49 10.79 -3.21
N ASP A 5 28.21 10.29 -2.01
CA ASP A 5 27.46 9.08 -1.73
C ASP A 5 26.20 9.01 -2.59
N THR A 6 26.28 8.08 -3.53
CA THR A 6 25.22 7.49 -4.32
C THR A 6 24.14 6.93 -3.39
N ALA A 7 23.16 7.73 -2.97
CA ALA A 7 21.79 7.30 -2.62
C ALA A 7 20.96 8.46 -2.04
N ASP A 8 20.55 9.44 -2.85
CA ASP A 8 19.20 9.98 -2.68
C ASP A 8 18.40 9.63 -3.93
N CYS A 9 18.21 8.32 -4.12
CA CYS A 9 17.00 7.85 -4.74
C CYS A 9 15.91 7.90 -3.65
N ARG A 10 15.46 9.09 -3.23
CA ARG A 10 14.07 9.19 -2.78
C ARG A 10 13.21 8.90 -4.00
N GLY A 11 13.07 7.61 -4.30
CA GLY A 11 12.06 7.08 -5.20
C GLY A 11 10.73 7.42 -4.58
N ILE A 12 10.27 8.64 -4.85
CA ILE A 12 8.95 9.12 -4.47
C ILE A 12 7.98 8.29 -5.30
N SER A 13 7.57 7.18 -4.68
CA SER A 13 6.19 6.74 -4.64
C SER A 13 5.44 6.89 -5.97
N SER A 14 5.86 6.13 -6.98
CA SER A 14 4.96 5.84 -8.10
C SER A 14 3.69 5.18 -7.51
N PRO A 15 2.48 5.66 -7.83
CA PRO A 15 1.23 5.14 -7.26
C PRO A 15 1.05 3.64 -7.48
N SER A 16 1.63 3.09 -8.54
CA SER A 16 1.71 1.65 -8.81
C SER A 16 2.50 0.87 -7.76
N SER A 17 3.60 1.43 -7.23
CA SER A 17 4.37 0.82 -6.13
C SER A 17 3.62 0.90 -4.79
N LEU A 18 2.84 1.96 -4.58
CA LEU A 18 1.99 2.11 -3.40
C LEU A 18 0.90 1.03 -3.38
N VAL A 19 0.15 0.88 -4.48
CA VAL A 19 -0.89 -0.14 -4.58
C VAL A 19 -0.30 -1.54 -4.41
N PHE A 20 0.87 -1.79 -5.01
CA PHE A 20 1.58 -3.06 -4.87
C PHE A 20 1.93 -3.36 -3.40
N GLN A 21 2.48 -2.38 -2.68
CA GLN A 21 2.80 -2.53 -1.26
C GLN A 21 1.53 -2.76 -0.41
N VAL A 22 0.47 -1.98 -0.64
CA VAL A 22 -0.83 -2.17 0.03
C VAL A 22 -1.35 -3.58 -0.22
N GLN A 23 -1.32 -4.07 -1.46
CA GLN A 23 -1.76 -5.41 -1.80
C GLN A 23 -0.92 -6.50 -1.11
N SER A 24 0.40 -6.35 -1.10
CA SER A 24 1.30 -7.29 -0.42
C SER A 24 1.02 -7.33 1.10
N LEU A 25 0.85 -6.16 1.72
CA LEU A 25 0.54 -6.05 3.15
C LEU A 25 -0.86 -6.61 3.47
N LEU A 26 -1.88 -6.29 2.67
CA LEU A 26 -3.22 -6.86 2.82
C LEU A 26 -3.22 -8.38 2.67
N GLN A 27 -2.39 -8.93 1.78
CA GLN A 27 -2.23 -10.37 1.64
C GLN A 27 -1.56 -10.99 2.87
N SER A 28 -0.52 -10.35 3.40
CA SER A 28 0.15 -10.76 4.64
C SER A 28 -0.79 -10.74 5.84
N LEU A 29 -1.69 -9.76 5.91
CA LEU A 29 -2.74 -9.63 6.92
C LEU A 29 -3.90 -10.62 6.73
N GLY A 30 -3.94 -11.38 5.62
CA GLY A 30 -4.98 -12.38 5.34
C GLY A 30 -6.23 -11.84 4.62
N TYR A 31 -6.26 -10.56 4.23
CA TYR A 31 -7.40 -9.94 3.53
C TYR A 31 -7.48 -10.30 2.04
N ASN A 32 -6.45 -10.94 1.50
CA ASN A 32 -6.41 -11.53 0.15
C ASN A 32 -6.94 -10.61 -0.98
N PRO A 33 -6.21 -9.52 -1.32
CA PRO A 33 -6.65 -8.51 -2.28
C PRO A 33 -6.70 -8.98 -3.74
N GLY A 34 -6.42 -10.25 -3.99
CA GLY A 34 -6.26 -10.81 -5.32
C GLY A 34 -4.82 -10.69 -5.79
N ALA A 35 -4.64 -10.38 -7.08
CA ALA A 35 -3.33 -10.28 -7.67
C ALA A 35 -2.63 -8.97 -7.27
N VAL A 36 -1.37 -9.07 -6.87
CA VAL A 36 -0.51 -7.97 -6.39
C VAL A 36 0.13 -7.28 -7.60
N ASP A 37 -0.69 -6.78 -8.54
CA ASP A 37 -0.22 -6.19 -9.79
C ASP A 37 -0.04 -4.67 -9.71
N GLY A 38 -0.31 -4.06 -8.55
CA GLY A 38 -0.34 -2.60 -8.40
C GLY A 38 -1.56 -1.94 -9.05
N GLN A 39 -2.59 -2.72 -9.38
CA GLN A 39 -3.86 -2.23 -9.93
C GLN A 39 -5.02 -2.44 -8.96
N ILE A 40 -5.87 -1.42 -8.78
CA ILE A 40 -7.04 -1.52 -7.91
C ILE A 40 -8.19 -2.22 -8.65
N GLY A 41 -8.24 -3.55 -8.52
CA GLY A 41 -9.38 -4.37 -8.95
C GLY A 41 -10.50 -4.44 -7.90
N PRO A 42 -11.68 -5.00 -8.23
CA PRO A 42 -12.80 -5.15 -7.29
C PRO A 42 -12.42 -5.97 -6.05
N ARG A 43 -11.57 -7.00 -6.20
CA ARG A 43 -11.07 -7.81 -5.06
C ARG A 43 -10.16 -6.98 -4.15
N THR A 44 -9.28 -6.17 -4.73
CA THR A 44 -8.41 -5.26 -3.99
C THR A 44 -9.24 -4.21 -3.24
N ARG A 45 -10.29 -3.66 -3.86
CA ARG A 45 -11.21 -2.72 -3.19
C ARG A 45 -11.86 -3.35 -1.97
N ILE A 46 -12.36 -4.59 -2.08
CA ILE A 46 -12.97 -5.31 -0.95
C ILE A 46 -11.96 -5.51 0.18
N ALA A 47 -10.74 -5.95 -0.14
CA ALA A 47 -9.69 -6.13 0.85
C ALA A 47 -9.30 -4.80 1.54
N ILE A 48 -9.15 -3.72 0.77
CA ILE A 48 -8.91 -2.37 1.29
C ILE A 48 -10.07 -1.92 2.18
N SER A 49 -11.32 -2.09 1.73
CA SER A 49 -12.51 -1.71 2.50
C SER A 49 -12.62 -2.50 3.80
N ASN A 50 -12.27 -3.78 3.82
CA ASN A 50 -12.26 -4.58 5.05
C ASN A 50 -11.19 -4.08 6.03
N PHE A 51 -9.98 -3.81 5.55
CA PHE A 51 -8.93 -3.19 6.37
C PHE A 51 -9.36 -1.81 6.88
N GLN A 52 -9.89 -0.95 6.01
CA GLN A 52 -10.39 0.36 6.41
C GLN A 52 -11.46 0.23 7.50
N ARG A 53 -12.37 -0.74 7.39
CA ARG A 53 -13.38 -1.00 8.42
C ARG A 53 -12.76 -1.41 9.76
N ASP A 54 -11.78 -2.31 9.73
CA ASP A 54 -11.10 -2.81 10.93
C ASP A 54 -10.38 -1.67 11.69
N TYR A 55 -9.78 -0.75 10.92
CA TYR A 55 -9.09 0.43 11.45
C TYR A 55 -10.00 1.66 11.63
N SER A 56 -11.33 1.51 11.55
CA SER A 56 -12.31 2.61 11.65
C SER A 56 -12.07 3.78 10.67
N LEU A 57 -11.49 3.49 9.51
CA LEU A 57 -11.27 4.41 8.41
C LEU A 57 -12.47 4.40 7.43
N PRO A 58 -12.67 5.48 6.65
CA PRO A 58 -13.67 5.49 5.60
C PRO A 58 -13.37 4.40 4.56
N GLN A 59 -14.36 3.53 4.29
CA GLN A 59 -14.26 2.42 3.34
C GLN A 59 -14.29 2.90 1.87
N THR A 60 -13.31 3.70 1.46
CA THR A 60 -13.20 4.22 0.09
C THR A 60 -12.81 3.13 -0.91
N GLY A 61 -12.19 2.03 -0.43
CA GLY A 61 -11.66 0.97 -1.29
C GLY A 61 -10.50 1.44 -2.17
N GLN A 62 -9.91 2.60 -1.88
CA GLN A 62 -8.81 3.18 -2.63
C GLN A 62 -7.50 3.01 -1.88
N ALA A 63 -6.44 2.60 -2.58
CA ALA A 63 -5.09 2.58 -2.05
C ALA A 63 -4.54 4.02 -2.11
N THR A 64 -4.75 4.76 -1.03
CA THR A 64 -4.23 6.11 -0.84
C THR A 64 -2.91 6.08 -0.07
N GLN A 65 -2.15 7.17 -0.15
CA GLN A 65 -0.90 7.31 0.61
C GLN A 65 -1.14 7.29 2.12
N ASP A 66 -2.29 7.79 2.57
CA ASP A 66 -2.73 7.71 3.96
C ASP A 66 -2.88 6.26 4.43
N LEU A 67 -3.55 5.41 3.63
CA LEU A 67 -3.67 3.98 3.91
C LEU A 67 -2.30 3.28 3.99
N LEU A 68 -1.40 3.59 3.05
CA LEU A 68 -0.04 3.06 3.06
C LEU A 68 0.75 3.54 4.29
N GLN A 69 0.58 4.79 4.72
CA GLN A 69 1.19 5.28 5.95
C GLN A 69 0.68 4.54 7.17
N VAL A 70 -0.62 4.29 7.27
CA VAL A 70 -1.19 3.49 8.37
C VAL A 70 -0.59 2.09 8.37
N LEU A 71 -0.54 1.42 7.21
CA LEU A 71 0.06 0.10 7.08
C LEU A 71 1.55 0.07 7.43
N GLN A 72 2.30 1.11 7.08
CA GLN A 72 3.71 1.24 7.44
C GLN A 72 3.93 1.57 8.91
N ASN A 73 3.00 2.28 9.57
CA ASN A 73 3.11 2.65 10.98
C ASN A 73 2.66 1.54 11.93
N VAL A 74 1.96 0.53 11.41
CA VAL A 74 1.66 -0.70 12.16
C VAL A 74 2.91 -1.60 12.30
N TYR A 75 3.97 -1.32 11.53
CA TYR A 75 5.29 -1.95 11.60
C TYR A 75 6.37 -0.97 12.04
#